data_AF-A0A0A0IIP7-F1
#
_entry.id   AF-A0A0A0IIP7-F1
#
_cell.length_a   1.000
_cell.length_b   1.000
_cell.length_c   1.000
_cell.angle_alpha   90.00
_cell.angle_beta   90.00
_cell.angle_gamma   90.00
#
_symmetry.space_group_name_H-M   'P 1'
#
loop_
_entity.id
_entity.type
_entity.pdbx_description
1 polymer ?
#
loop_
_entity_poly.entity_id
_entity_poly.type
_entity_poly.pdbx_seq_one_letter_code
_entity_poly.pdbx_strand_id
1 'polypeptide(L)'
;MENYNIVICDRCKKEINIGEDSLKEKKINNDVVKYFECDRCGKKYIYIVEDEFTMLKQNKICKLQKKVERELQGLNEKKVIKYNKDIRKIMKDVTEYQRRIKRKYENF
;
A
#
# COMPACT_ATOMS: atom_id res chain seq x y z
N MET A 1 12.62 -23.12 1.63
CA MET A 1 11.23 -23.07 2.14
C MET A 1 10.62 -21.81 1.57
N GLU A 2 9.72 -21.94 0.61
CA GLU A 2 9.07 -20.80 -0.03
C GLU A 2 8.14 -20.11 0.97
N ASN A 3 8.33 -18.79 1.13
CA ASN A 3 7.65 -17.97 2.10
C ASN A 3 6.26 -17.59 1.54
N TYR A 4 5.30 -18.51 1.57
CA TYR A 4 3.94 -18.23 1.09
C TYR A 4 3.17 -17.39 2.12
N ASN A 5 2.62 -16.27 1.67
CA ASN A 5 1.63 -15.52 2.45
C ASN A 5 0.28 -16.22 2.30
N ILE A 6 -0.16 -16.91 3.36
CA ILE A 6 -1.44 -17.61 3.39
C ILE A 6 -2.53 -16.69 3.96
N VAL A 7 -3.65 -16.56 3.25
CA VAL A 7 -4.84 -15.84 3.74
C VAL A 7 -6.08 -16.71 3.69
N ILE A 8 -7.04 -16.48 4.59
CA ILE A 8 -8.29 -17.24 4.64
C ILE A 8 -9.39 -16.49 3.87
N CYS A 9 -10.01 -17.16 2.91
CA CYS A 9 -11.18 -16.66 2.19
C CYS A 9 -12.34 -16.38 3.15
N ASP A 10 -12.82 -15.14 3.20
CA ASP A 10 -13.92 -14.76 4.09
C ASP A 10 -15.26 -15.43 3.71
N ARG A 11 -15.46 -15.81 2.44
CA ARG A 11 -16.68 -16.48 1.94
C ARG A 11 -16.69 -18.00 2.14
N CYS A 12 -15.66 -18.70 1.70
CA CYS A 12 -15.65 -20.18 1.68
C CYS A 12 -14.68 -20.80 2.69
N LYS A 13 -13.99 -19.97 3.49
CA LYS A 13 -13.02 -20.36 4.53
C LYS A 13 -11.83 -21.19 4.05
N LYS A 14 -11.62 -21.30 2.74
CA LYS A 14 -10.45 -21.94 2.15
C LYS A 14 -9.22 -21.04 2.32
N GLU A 15 -8.09 -21.67 2.59
CA GLU A 15 -6.77 -21.03 2.53
C GLU A 15 -6.40 -20.70 1.08
N ILE A 16 -5.86 -19.51 0.88
CA ILE A 16 -5.38 -19.00 -0.39
C ILE A 16 -3.88 -18.76 -0.21
N ASN A 17 -3.08 -19.49 -0.97
CA ASN A 17 -1.64 -19.26 -1.05
C ASN A 17 -1.37 -18.08 -1.98
N ILE A 18 -0.92 -16.96 -1.43
CA ILE A 18 -0.54 -15.79 -2.23
C ILE A 18 0.95 -15.92 -2.58
N GLY A 19 1.21 -16.30 -3.83
CA GLY A 19 2.54 -16.20 -4.47
C GLY A 19 2.54 -15.10 -5.55
N GLU A 20 3.72 -14.75 -6.07
CA GLU A 20 3.83 -13.76 -7.16
C GLU A 20 2.98 -14.16 -8.38
N ASP A 21 3.01 -15.44 -8.76
CA ASP A 21 2.23 -15.97 -9.90
C ASP A 21 0.70 -15.95 -9.68
N SER A 22 0.25 -15.83 -8.43
CA SER A 22 -1.19 -15.76 -8.10
C SER A 22 -1.76 -14.34 -8.22
N LEU A 23 -0.90 -13.32 -8.30
CA LEU A 23 -1.29 -11.93 -8.42
C LEU A 23 -1.64 -11.61 -9.87
N LYS A 24 -2.90 -11.27 -10.09
CA LYS A 24 -3.42 -10.76 -11.34
C LYS A 24 -3.37 -9.23 -11.31
N GLU A 25 -3.13 -8.62 -12.46
CA GLU A 25 -3.14 -7.17 -12.63
C GLU A 25 -4.30 -6.74 -13.53
N LYS A 26 -4.98 -5.65 -13.17
CA LYS A 26 -5.97 -4.98 -14.01
C LYS A 26 -5.70 -3.48 -14.01
N LYS A 27 -5.46 -2.93 -15.19
CA LYS A 27 -5.37 -1.47 -15.41
C LYS A 27 -6.78 -0.89 -15.52
N ILE A 28 -7.07 0.13 -14.73
CA ILE A 28 -8.36 0.84 -14.73
C ILE A 28 -8.06 2.33 -14.81
N ASN A 29 -8.32 2.92 -15.97
CA ASN A 29 -7.86 4.28 -16.30
C ASN A 29 -6.33 4.39 -16.13
N ASN A 30 -5.88 5.23 -15.19
CA ASN A 30 -4.46 5.41 -14.85
C ASN A 30 -4.01 4.57 -13.63
N ASP A 31 -4.92 3.87 -12.97
CA ASP A 31 -4.62 3.10 -11.76
C ASP A 31 -4.29 1.65 -12.15
N VAL A 32 -3.33 1.03 -11.46
CA VAL A 32 -3.02 -0.39 -11.60
C VAL A 32 -3.50 -1.12 -10.35
N VAL A 33 -4.45 -2.05 -10.53
CA VAL A 33 -4.99 -2.85 -9.43
C VAL A 33 -4.41 -4.25 -9.49
N LYS A 34 -3.62 -4.63 -8.48
CA LYS A 34 -3.12 -6.00 -8.30
C LYS A 34 -4.01 -6.72 -7.31
N TYR A 35 -4.46 -7.91 -7.65
CA TYR A 35 -5.44 -8.68 -6.89
C TYR A 35 -5.17 -10.17 -7.00
N PHE A 36 -5.65 -10.93 -6.02
CA PHE A 36 -5.70 -12.39 -6.08
C PHE A 36 -7.17 -12.83 -6.01
N GLU A 37 -7.42 -14.07 -6.40
CA GLU A 37 -8.76 -14.63 -6.46
C GLU A 37 -8.80 -15.94 -5.69
N CYS A 38 -9.85 -16.13 -4.90
CA CYS A 38 -10.08 -17.42 -4.28
C CYS A 38 -10.47 -18.45 -5.36
N ASP A 39 -9.62 -19.44 -5.55
CA ASP A 39 -9.81 -20.51 -6.53
C ASP A 39 -11.11 -21.31 -6.35
N ARG A 40 -11.65 -21.36 -5.13
CA ARG A 40 -12.90 -22.10 -4.82
C ARG A 40 -14.17 -21.30 -5.08
N CYS A 41 -14.20 -19.99 -4.77
CA CYS A 41 -15.43 -19.20 -4.83
C CYS A 41 -15.37 -18.02 -5.81
N GLY A 42 -14.24 -17.82 -6.49
CA GLY A 42 -14.04 -16.76 -7.47
C GLY A 42 -14.00 -15.34 -6.88
N LYS A 43 -14.03 -15.19 -5.54
CA LYS A 43 -13.97 -13.86 -4.94
C LYS A 43 -12.59 -13.25 -5.15
N LYS A 44 -12.57 -12.04 -5.70
CA LYS A 44 -11.36 -11.21 -5.85
C LYS A 44 -11.06 -10.44 -4.57
N TYR A 45 -9.78 -10.32 -4.26
CA TYR A 45 -9.25 -9.54 -3.15
C TYR A 45 -8.14 -8.64 -3.65
N ILE A 46 -8.27 -7.34 -3.39
CA ILE A 46 -7.24 -6.35 -3.73
C ILE A 46 -6.01 -6.59 -2.86
N TYR A 47 -4.86 -6.75 -3.50
CA TYR A 47 -3.56 -6.80 -2.85
C TYR A 47 -2.96 -5.40 -2.74
N ILE A 48 -2.84 -4.67 -3.86
CA ILE A 48 -2.38 -3.28 -3.89
C ILE A 48 -3.06 -2.52 -5.03
N VAL A 49 -3.25 -1.21 -4.83
CA VAL A 49 -3.59 -0.27 -5.89
C VAL A 49 -2.43 0.69 -6.06
N GLU A 50 -1.83 0.71 -7.24
CA GLU A 50 -0.78 1.64 -7.60
C GLU A 50 -1.46 2.81 -8.33
N ASP A 51 -1.60 3.91 -7.60
CA ASP A 51 -2.18 5.15 -8.09
C ASP A 51 -1.18 6.31 -7.96
N GLU A 52 -1.32 7.31 -8.83
CA GLU A 52 -0.40 8.44 -8.89
C GLU A 52 -0.33 9.21 -7.56
N PHE A 53 -1.46 9.39 -6.87
CA PHE A 53 -1.50 10.14 -5.63
C PHE A 53 -0.65 9.46 -4.55
N THR A 54 -0.86 8.17 -4.31
CA THR A 54 -0.12 7.39 -3.31
C THR A 54 1.37 7.40 -3.64
N MET A 55 1.74 7.20 -4.91
CA MET A 55 3.13 7.22 -5.37
C MET A 55 3.80 8.58 -5.11
N LEU A 56 3.14 9.69 -5.44
CA LEU A 56 3.67 11.04 -5.19
C LEU A 56 3.87 11.32 -3.69
N LYS A 57 2.94 10.85 -2.84
CA LYS A 57 3.07 10.98 -1.38
C LYS A 57 4.21 10.13 -0.82
N GLN A 58 4.38 8.90 -1.29
CA GLN A 58 5.52 8.04 -0.93
C GLN A 58 6.86 8.68 -1.32
N ASN A 59 6.97 9.21 -2.53
CA ASN A 59 8.15 9.96 -2.98
C ASN A 59 8.47 11.15 -2.07
N LYS A 60 7.44 11.87 -1.60
CA LYS A 60 7.62 12.97 -0.66
C LYS A 60 8.09 12.50 0.72
N ILE A 61 7.57 11.37 1.22
CA ILE A 61 8.03 10.75 2.47
C ILE A 61 9.50 10.36 2.34
N CYS A 62 9.90 9.67 1.27
CA CYS A 62 11.29 9.28 1.03
C CYS A 62 12.24 10.49 1.03
N LYS A 63 11.85 11.60 0.38
CA LYS A 63 12.61 12.86 0.42
C LYS A 63 12.73 13.44 1.83
N LEU A 64 11.68 13.35 2.65
CA LEU A 64 11.72 13.82 4.03
C LEU A 64 12.55 12.91 4.93
N GLN A 65 12.49 11.59 4.76
CA GLN A 65 13.32 10.62 5.48
C GLN A 65 14.81 10.89 5.25
N LYS A 66 15.22 11.10 3.99
CA LYS A 66 16.61 11.50 3.66
C LYS A 66 17.02 12.82 4.33
N LYS A 67 16.09 13.77 4.51
CA LYS A 67 16.38 15.01 5.26
C LYS A 67 16.49 14.75 6.76
N VAL A 68 15.66 13.89 7.32
CA VAL A 68 15.74 13.47 8.73
C VAL A 68 17.10 12.85 9.03
N GLU A 69 17.56 11.92 8.19
CA GLU A 69 18.88 11.28 8.32
C GLU A 69 20.03 12.31 8.34
N ARG A 70 20.01 13.28 7.43
CA ARG A 70 21.01 14.37 7.39
C ARG A 70 20.98 15.26 8.63
N GLU A 71 19.80 15.67 9.07
CA GLU A 71 19.67 16.55 10.23
C GLU A 71 19.93 15.83 11.56
N LEU A 72 19.75 14.50 11.63
CA LEU A 72 20.18 13.69 12.76
C LEU A 72 21.70 13.69 12.92
N GLN A 73 22.45 13.58 11.80
CA GLN A 73 23.91 13.72 11.82
C GLN A 73 24.36 15.11 12.27
N GLY A 74 23.60 16.15 11.91
CA GLY A 74 23.84 17.53 12.32
C GLY A 74 23.29 17.91 13.70
N LEU A 75 22.77 16.95 14.47
CA LEU A 75 22.14 17.16 15.80
C LEU A 75 21.04 18.25 15.80
N ASN A 76 20.35 18.44 14.68
CA ASN A 76 19.32 19.48 14.52
C ASN A 76 17.93 18.93 14.84
N GLU A 77 17.71 18.67 16.13
CA GLU A 77 16.49 18.01 16.63
C GLU A 77 15.20 18.74 16.23
N LYS A 78 15.21 20.08 16.20
CA LYS A 78 14.04 20.89 15.83
C LYS A 78 13.56 20.58 14.41
N LYS A 79 14.48 20.43 13.46
CA LYS A 79 14.15 20.07 12.07
C LYS A 79 13.72 18.61 11.95
N VAL A 80 14.38 17.70 12.67
CA VAL A 80 14.00 16.28 12.73
C VAL A 80 12.55 16.13 13.19
N ILE A 81 12.18 16.79 14.29
CA ILE A 81 10.80 16.80 14.82
C ILE A 81 9.82 17.34 13.78
N LYS A 82 10.17 18.44 13.10
CA LYS A 82 9.34 19.04 12.04
C LYS A 82 9.10 18.06 10.89
N TYR A 83 10.15 17.47 10.32
CA TYR A 83 10.03 16.54 9.20
C TYR A 83 9.26 15.27 9.60
N ASN A 84 9.46 14.75 10.81
CA ASN A 84 8.68 13.62 11.32
C ASN A 84 7.20 13.97 11.52
N LYS A 85 6.86 15.22 11.86
CA LYS A 85 5.47 15.69 11.89
C LYS A 85 4.87 15.76 10.48
N ASP A 86 5.64 16.25 9.51
CA ASP A 86 5.21 16.32 8.11
C ASP A 86 4.98 14.91 7.51
N ILE A 87 5.89 13.97 7.77
CA ILE A 87 5.75 12.55 7.36
C ILE A 87 4.46 11.97 7.94
N ARG A 88 4.22 12.15 9.25
CA ARG A 88 3.00 11.66 9.91
C ARG A 88 1.73 12.26 9.29
N LYS A 89 1.74 13.53 8.91
CA LYS A 89 0.61 14.15 8.22
C LYS A 89 0.37 13.51 6.85
N ILE A 90 1.42 13.31 6.06
CA ILE A 90 1.30 12.66 4.75
C ILE A 90 0.77 11.23 4.88
N MET A 91 1.24 10.46 5.87
CA MET A 91 0.75 9.11 6.11
C MET A 91 -0.76 9.08 6.44
N LYS A 92 -1.27 10.07 7.19
CA LYS A 92 -2.71 10.22 7.43
C LYS A 92 -3.47 10.49 6.13
N ASP A 93 -3.02 11.44 5.31
CA ASP A 93 -3.63 11.75 4.01
C ASP A 93 -3.70 10.49 3.11
N VAL A 94 -2.61 9.73 3.04
CA VAL A 94 -2.54 8.48 2.26
C VAL A 94 -3.50 7.44 2.80
N THR A 95 -3.60 7.29 4.13
CA THR A 95 -4.49 6.30 4.76
C THR A 95 -5.96 6.60 4.45
N GLU A 96 -6.36 7.87 4.52
CA GLU A 96 -7.72 8.31 4.18
C GLU A 96 -8.03 8.11 2.70
N TYR A 97 -7.07 8.42 1.83
CA TYR A 97 -7.19 8.20 0.40
C TYR A 97 -7.31 6.71 0.03
N GLN A 98 -6.47 5.85 0.60
CA GLN A 98 -6.52 4.40 0.38
C GLN A 98 -7.84 3.78 0.83
N ARG A 99 -8.43 4.27 1.94
CA ARG A 99 -9.79 3.85 2.35
C ARG A 99 -10.84 4.18 1.27
N ARG A 100 -10.74 5.34 0.62
CA ARG A 100 -11.64 5.73 -0.48
C ARG A 100 -11.41 4.87 -1.72
N ILE A 101 -10.15 4.64 -2.10
CA ILE A 101 -9.78 3.77 -3.22
C ILE A 101 -10.26 2.34 -3.02
N LYS A 102 -10.10 1.77 -1.82
CA LYS A 102 -10.53 0.39 -1.56
C LYS A 102 -12.03 0.20 -1.82
N ARG A 103 -12.86 1.18 -1.43
CA ARG A 103 -14.30 1.18 -1.73
C ARG A 103 -14.59 1.31 -3.23
N LYS A 104 -13.84 2.16 -3.94
CA LYS A 104 -13.96 2.33 -5.40
C LYS A 104 -13.75 1.00 -6.15
N TYR A 105 -12.84 0.17 -5.66
CA TYR A 105 -12.46 -1.10 -6.30
C TYR A 105 -13.04 -2.35 -5.62
N GLU A 106 -14.00 -2.22 -4.70
CA GLU A 106 -14.53 -3.37 -3.96
C GLU A 106 -15.24 -4.41 -4.85
N ASN A 107 -15.62 -4.05 -6.09
CA ASN A 107 -16.44 -4.87 -7.00
C ASN A 107 -15.97 -4.92 -8.48
N PHE A 108 -14.68 -4.73 -8.80
CA PHE A 108 -14.23 -4.71 -10.21
C PHE A 108 -14.07 -6.09 -10.90
#